data_AF-A0A168JKM3-F1
#
_entry.id   AF-A0A168JKM3-F1
#
_cell.length_a   1.000
_cell.length_b   1.000
_cell.length_c   1.000
_cell.angle_alpha   90.00
_cell.angle_beta   90.00
_cell.angle_gamma   90.00
#
_symmetry.space_group_name_H-M   'P 1'
#
loop_
_entity.id
_entity.type
_entity.pdbx_description
1 polymer ?
#
loop_
_entity_poly.entity_id
_entity_poly.type
_entity_poly.pdbx_seq_one_letter_code
_entity_poly.pdbx_strand_id
1 'polypeptide(L)'
;MGSQVVQMSSENDFVGTVTFAGLRPESTYLYTTNASHAGTFTTPPKSPKRWSLISSSCIKPFYPYNPLDSALRVKGLEHLDDFISSNPVDMMLFLGDFIYIDLPIALGWTSDHYTSAYRQIYASNSWSSRLRSLPWIHAYDDHEIINDWSANETGLYQSAMKPFWNYHGNANPISKFGQNTTHYIFNRGDVSLFMLDTRRYRSSNAATDGSHKTMLGAEQLRDLEHWLKAEKRWKVVISSVPFTRNWRGPDSADSWSGYLWERGRILDAMRQTQGIVILSGVRPP
;
A
#
# COMPACT_ATOMS: atom_id res chain seq x y z
N MET A 1 -25.60 17.21 -6.18
CA MET A 1 -25.26 15.95 -5.49
C MET A 1 -25.48 14.84 -6.48
N GLY A 2 -24.45 14.03 -6.77
CA GLY A 2 -24.53 12.96 -7.77
C GLY A 2 -24.69 11.60 -7.09
N SER A 3 -25.61 10.78 -7.57
CA SER A 3 -25.65 9.34 -7.27
C SER A 3 -24.75 8.61 -8.26
N GLN A 4 -23.98 7.63 -7.78
CA GLN A 4 -23.23 6.71 -8.63
C GLN A 4 -23.72 5.30 -8.41
N VAL A 5 -23.71 4.49 -9.47
CA VAL A 5 -24.06 3.08 -9.44
C VAL A 5 -22.79 2.28 -9.66
N VAL A 6 -22.49 1.36 -8.73
CA VAL A 6 -21.40 0.41 -8.86
C VAL A 6 -21.99 -0.99 -8.89
N GLN A 7 -21.59 -1.77 -9.89
CA GLN A 7 -22.00 -3.16 -10.02
C GLN A 7 -21.14 -4.01 -9.07
N MET A 8 -21.80 -4.74 -8.18
CA MET A 8 -21.19 -5.65 -7.22
C MET A 8 -21.73 -7.05 -7.51
N SER A 9 -20.86 -8.05 -7.54
CA SER A 9 -21.22 -9.42 -7.85
C SER A 9 -20.38 -10.40 -7.03
N SER A 10 -20.70 -11.69 -7.10
CA SER A 10 -19.85 -12.71 -6.49
C SER A 10 -18.43 -12.74 -7.06
N GLU A 11 -18.24 -12.27 -8.30
CA GLU A 11 -16.91 -12.28 -8.93
C GLU A 11 -15.92 -11.32 -8.27
N ASN A 12 -16.41 -10.23 -7.66
CA ASN A 12 -15.60 -9.26 -6.93
C ASN A 12 -15.89 -9.26 -5.42
N ASP A 13 -16.41 -10.38 -4.89
CA ASP A 13 -16.78 -10.54 -3.48
C ASP A 13 -17.72 -9.43 -2.97
N PHE A 14 -18.57 -8.93 -3.86
CA PHE A 14 -19.47 -7.81 -3.62
C PHE A 14 -18.75 -6.53 -3.13
N VAL A 15 -17.48 -6.36 -3.49
CA VAL A 15 -16.68 -5.15 -3.23
C VAL A 15 -16.71 -4.24 -4.44
N GLY A 16 -16.83 -2.94 -4.22
CA GLY A 16 -16.85 -1.94 -5.29
C GLY A 16 -16.25 -0.61 -4.86
N THR A 17 -15.62 0.09 -5.81
CA THR A 17 -15.04 1.42 -5.60
C THR A 17 -15.85 2.47 -6.34
N VAL A 18 -16.09 3.60 -5.68
CA VAL A 18 -16.84 4.76 -6.20
C VAL A 18 -15.92 5.98 -6.22
N THR A 19 -15.88 6.72 -7.33
CA THR A 19 -15.04 7.93 -7.45
C THR A 19 -15.92 9.16 -7.54
N PHE A 20 -15.96 9.96 -6.47
CA PHE A 20 -16.66 11.23 -6.46
C PHE A 20 -15.77 12.35 -7.03
N ALA A 21 -16.17 12.90 -8.18
CA ALA A 21 -15.50 14.04 -8.81
C ALA A 21 -16.19 15.38 -8.45
N GLY A 22 -15.46 16.49 -8.62
CA GLY A 22 -16.02 17.83 -8.46
C GLY A 22 -16.40 18.21 -7.02
N LEU A 23 -15.81 17.53 -6.03
CA LEU A 23 -16.00 17.88 -4.62
C LEU A 23 -15.34 19.23 -4.31
N ARG A 24 -15.97 20.01 -3.44
CA ARG A 24 -15.42 21.26 -2.91
C ARG A 24 -14.31 20.91 -1.91
N PRO A 25 -13.15 21.58 -1.96
CA PRO A 25 -12.11 21.45 -0.93
C PRO A 25 -12.64 21.80 0.46
N GLU A 26 -11.98 21.30 1.50
CA GLU A 26 -12.25 21.63 2.92
C GLU A 26 -13.73 21.47 3.31
N SER A 27 -14.42 20.52 2.67
CA SER A 27 -15.84 20.29 2.87
C SER A 27 -16.06 18.88 3.39
N THR A 28 -16.89 18.75 4.43
CA THR A 28 -17.36 17.47 4.94
C THR A 28 -18.56 17.00 4.12
N TYR A 29 -18.50 15.76 3.65
CA TYR A 29 -19.54 15.09 2.91
C TYR A 29 -20.08 13.92 3.72
N LEU A 30 -21.40 13.73 3.65
CA LEU A 30 -22.05 12.50 4.08
C LEU A 30 -22.26 11.60 2.87
N TYR A 31 -22.06 10.30 3.04
CA TYR A 31 -22.43 9.30 2.05
C TYR A 31 -23.34 8.26 2.68
N THR A 32 -24.22 7.70 1.86
CA THR A 32 -25.08 6.57 2.19
C THR A 32 -25.12 5.62 0.99
N THR A 33 -25.34 4.33 1.25
CA THR A 33 -25.50 3.31 0.21
C THR A 33 -26.83 2.56 0.39
N ASN A 34 -27.29 1.88 -0.64
CA ASN A 34 -28.45 0.98 -0.56
C ASN A 34 -28.16 -0.30 0.25
N ALA A 35 -26.89 -0.58 0.57
CA ALA A 35 -26.44 -1.67 1.43
C ALA A 35 -26.35 -1.25 2.90
N SER A 36 -27.02 -0.16 3.29
CA SER A 36 -27.04 0.38 4.67
C SER A 36 -25.67 0.83 5.20
N HIS A 37 -24.70 1.10 4.33
CA HIS A 37 -23.48 1.80 4.74
C HIS A 37 -23.75 3.30 4.78
N ALA A 38 -23.28 3.97 5.83
CA ALA A 38 -23.31 5.41 5.94
C ALA A 38 -22.05 5.89 6.66
N GLY A 39 -21.59 7.08 6.30
CA GLY A 39 -20.42 7.67 6.92
C GLY A 39 -20.17 9.09 6.46
N THR A 40 -19.06 9.65 6.92
CA THR A 40 -18.63 11.00 6.59
C THR A 40 -17.16 11.01 6.21
N PHE A 41 -16.78 11.87 5.28
CA PHE A 41 -15.38 12.16 4.98
C PHE A 41 -15.21 13.65 4.71
N THR A 42 -14.01 14.16 4.95
CA THR A 42 -13.66 15.57 4.69
C THR A 42 -12.62 15.63 3.60
N THR A 43 -12.90 16.38 2.54
CA THR A 43 -11.92 16.61 1.47
C THR A 43 -10.78 17.51 1.96
N PRO A 44 -9.54 17.29 1.50
CA PRO A 44 -8.43 18.16 1.88
C PRO A 44 -8.58 19.57 1.31
N PRO A 45 -7.80 20.55 1.81
CA PRO A 45 -7.59 21.82 1.12
C PRO A 45 -7.12 21.61 -0.31
N LYS A 46 -7.42 22.56 -1.21
CA LYS A 46 -7.02 22.46 -2.63
C LYS A 46 -5.50 22.40 -2.79
N SER A 47 -4.78 23.09 -1.92
CA SER A 47 -3.32 23.18 -1.94
C SER A 47 -2.82 23.29 -0.50
N PRO A 48 -2.86 22.17 0.27
CA PRO A 48 -2.52 22.20 1.68
C PRO A 48 -1.04 22.57 1.85
N LYS A 49 -0.77 23.57 2.69
CA LYS A 49 0.60 24.00 3.04
C LYS A 49 1.17 23.26 4.24
N ARG A 50 0.30 22.67 5.06
CA ARG A 50 0.63 21.77 6.16
C ARG A 50 -0.32 20.59 6.09
N TRP A 51 0.23 19.40 6.21
CA TRP A 51 -0.53 18.16 6.30
C TRP A 51 0.32 17.08 6.99
N SER A 52 -0.32 16.05 7.51
CA SER A 52 0.34 14.93 8.18
C SER A 52 0.10 13.61 7.46
N LEU A 53 0.99 12.64 7.66
CA LEU A 53 0.76 11.27 7.23
C LEU A 53 1.26 10.34 8.32
N ILE A 54 0.59 9.19 8.47
CA ILE A 54 1.15 8.04 9.18
C ILE A 54 1.53 7.01 8.12
N SER A 55 2.62 6.30 8.39
CA SER A 55 3.02 5.13 7.63
C SER A 55 3.06 3.92 8.55
N SER A 56 2.54 2.79 8.10
CA SER A 56 2.68 1.50 8.77
C SER A 56 2.65 0.38 7.73
N SER A 57 2.88 -0.84 8.17
CA SER A 57 2.82 -2.08 7.41
C SER A 57 2.54 -3.21 8.39
N CYS A 58 2.36 -4.42 7.89
CA CYS A 58 2.40 -5.63 8.71
C CYS A 58 1.33 -5.69 9.81
N ILE A 59 0.10 -6.08 9.44
CA ILE A 59 -0.96 -6.36 10.41
C ILE A 59 -1.35 -7.83 10.37
N LYS A 60 -1.46 -8.42 11.56
CA LYS A 60 -1.92 -9.79 11.73
C LYS A 60 -3.02 -9.84 12.79
N PRO A 61 -4.20 -10.40 12.48
CA PRO A 61 -5.21 -10.69 13.50
C PRO A 61 -4.63 -11.63 14.54
N PHE A 62 -5.03 -11.42 15.79
CA PHE A 62 -4.66 -12.26 16.92
C PHE A 62 -3.15 -12.26 17.24
N TYR A 63 -2.43 -11.21 16.82
CA TYR A 63 -1.03 -10.99 17.20
C TYR A 63 -0.87 -9.65 17.94
N PRO A 64 -0.12 -9.61 19.07
CA PRO A 64 0.39 -10.77 19.82
C PRO A 64 -0.74 -11.63 20.42
N TYR A 65 -0.52 -12.94 20.48
CA TYR A 65 -1.53 -13.91 20.94
C TYR A 65 -1.95 -13.69 22.38
N ASN A 66 -3.24 -13.75 22.63
CA ASN A 66 -3.84 -13.79 23.96
C ASN A 66 -5.12 -14.62 23.92
N PRO A 67 -5.25 -15.71 24.70
CA PRO A 67 -6.40 -16.60 24.65
C PRO A 67 -7.73 -15.93 25.05
N LEU A 68 -7.69 -14.76 25.69
CA LEU A 68 -8.88 -14.00 26.10
C LEU A 68 -9.36 -13.03 25.02
N ASP A 69 -8.56 -12.78 23.98
CA ASP A 69 -8.90 -11.88 22.89
C ASP A 69 -9.69 -12.58 21.79
N SER A 70 -10.47 -11.80 21.04
CA SER A 70 -11.06 -12.28 19.78
C SER A 70 -9.94 -12.67 18.80
N ALA A 71 -10.12 -13.79 18.08
CA ALA A 71 -9.24 -14.22 16.99
C ALA A 71 -9.18 -13.22 15.82
N LEU A 72 -10.10 -12.25 15.76
CA LEU A 72 -10.10 -11.18 14.77
C LEU A 72 -9.50 -9.88 15.31
N ARG A 73 -9.12 -9.80 16.58
CA ARG A 73 -8.55 -8.58 17.18
C ARG A 73 -7.26 -8.19 16.45
N VAL A 74 -7.14 -6.93 16.04
CA VAL A 74 -5.91 -6.39 15.45
C VAL A 74 -5.39 -5.28 16.36
N LYS A 75 -4.50 -5.64 17.28
CA LYS A 75 -3.98 -4.72 18.32
C LYS A 75 -3.30 -3.47 17.74
N GLY A 76 -2.63 -3.62 16.59
CA GLY A 76 -2.00 -2.49 15.87
C GLY A 76 -3.01 -1.42 15.44
N LEU A 77 -4.23 -1.82 15.04
CA LEU A 77 -5.28 -0.87 14.69
C LEU A 77 -5.80 -0.12 15.92
N GLU A 78 -5.92 -0.78 17.07
CA GLU A 78 -6.32 -0.11 18.33
C GLU A 78 -5.30 0.95 18.74
N HIS A 79 -4.01 0.62 18.68
CA HIS A 79 -2.94 1.59 18.94
C HIS A 79 -2.93 2.76 17.95
N LEU A 80 -3.20 2.48 16.68
CA LEU A 80 -3.32 3.52 15.66
C LEU A 80 -4.53 4.42 15.95
N ASP A 81 -5.67 3.84 16.31
CA ASP A 81 -6.89 4.57 16.67
C ASP A 81 -6.67 5.49 17.88
N ASP A 82 -6.03 4.97 18.94
CA ASP A 82 -5.65 5.74 20.11
C ASP A 82 -4.74 6.92 19.73
N PHE A 83 -3.75 6.69 18.87
CA PHE A 83 -2.86 7.75 18.41
C PHE A 83 -3.61 8.84 17.65
N ILE A 84 -4.45 8.48 16.67
CA ILE A 84 -5.18 9.46 15.85
C ILE A 84 -6.31 10.14 16.60
N SER A 85 -6.76 9.59 17.74
CA SER A 85 -7.75 10.24 18.61
C SER A 85 -7.29 11.60 19.13
N SER A 86 -5.97 11.74 19.35
CA SER A 86 -5.33 12.95 19.90
C SER A 86 -4.43 13.66 18.89
N ASN A 87 -4.14 13.03 17.75
CA ASN A 87 -3.27 13.55 16.71
C ASN A 87 -4.00 13.52 15.37
N PRO A 88 -4.62 14.63 14.93
CA PRO A 88 -5.29 14.67 13.64
C PRO A 88 -4.35 14.29 12.49
N VAL A 89 -4.72 13.24 11.76
CA VAL A 89 -3.96 12.74 10.62
C VAL A 89 -4.77 12.81 9.35
N ASP A 90 -4.06 13.20 8.30
CA ASP A 90 -4.59 13.60 7.00
C ASP A 90 -4.70 12.43 6.01
N MET A 91 -3.87 11.39 6.17
CA MET A 91 -3.92 10.12 5.46
C MET A 91 -3.03 9.05 6.10
N MET A 92 -3.31 7.81 5.77
CA MET A 92 -2.53 6.62 6.11
C MET A 92 -1.85 6.07 4.85
N LEU A 93 -0.54 5.81 4.92
CA LEU A 93 0.18 4.99 3.94
C LEU A 93 0.39 3.60 4.55
N PHE A 94 -0.25 2.59 3.99
CA PHE A 94 -0.11 1.20 4.42
C PHE A 94 0.77 0.44 3.42
N LEU A 95 2.00 0.14 3.81
CA LEU A 95 3.09 -0.25 2.91
C LEU A 95 3.23 -1.78 2.75
N GLY A 96 2.10 -2.47 2.64
CA GLY A 96 2.04 -3.92 2.45
C GLY A 96 1.94 -4.74 3.73
N ASP A 97 1.81 -6.05 3.56
CA ASP A 97 1.51 -7.03 4.59
C ASP A 97 0.22 -6.68 5.36
N PHE A 98 -0.79 -6.24 4.63
CA PHE A 98 -2.15 -6.07 5.13
C PHE A 98 -2.79 -7.43 5.40
N ILE A 99 -2.48 -8.41 4.57
CA ILE A 99 -2.78 -9.80 4.84
C ILE A 99 -1.47 -10.57 5.05
N TYR A 100 -1.60 -11.69 5.76
CA TYR A 100 -0.57 -12.71 5.89
C TYR A 100 -1.21 -14.04 5.50
N ILE A 101 -1.21 -14.32 4.19
CA ILE A 101 -1.89 -15.49 3.62
C ILE A 101 -1.20 -16.81 3.98
N ASP A 102 0.09 -16.74 4.26
CA ASP A 102 1.03 -17.85 4.39
C ASP A 102 1.42 -18.15 5.84
N LEU A 103 1.18 -17.21 6.77
CA LEU A 103 1.47 -17.37 8.20
C LEU A 103 0.20 -17.49 9.06
N PRO A 104 0.25 -18.22 10.19
CA PRO A 104 1.32 -19.17 10.55
C PRO A 104 1.27 -20.44 9.69
N ILE A 105 0.14 -20.71 9.02
CA ILE A 105 -0.06 -21.82 8.11
C ILE A 105 -0.93 -21.31 6.96
N ALA A 106 -0.50 -21.56 5.73
CA ALA A 106 -1.30 -21.28 4.54
C ALA A 106 -2.51 -22.21 4.47
N LEU A 107 -3.72 -21.64 4.41
CA LEU A 107 -4.95 -22.42 4.24
C LEU A 107 -5.23 -22.77 2.76
N GLY A 108 -4.62 -22.03 1.84
CA GLY A 108 -4.73 -22.25 0.41
C GLY A 108 -4.36 -21.00 -0.39
N TRP A 109 -4.32 -21.14 -1.71
CA TRP A 109 -3.77 -20.11 -2.62
C TRP A 109 -4.70 -19.78 -3.80
N THR A 110 -5.99 -20.08 -3.66
CA THR A 110 -7.00 -19.65 -4.63
C THR A 110 -7.43 -18.22 -4.32
N SER A 111 -8.02 -17.54 -5.30
CA SER A 111 -8.55 -16.17 -5.11
C SER A 111 -9.51 -16.06 -3.92
N ASP A 112 -10.29 -17.11 -3.64
CA ASP A 112 -11.19 -17.17 -2.48
C ASP A 112 -10.45 -17.22 -1.14
N HIS A 113 -9.29 -17.88 -1.06
CA HIS A 113 -8.46 -17.90 0.15
C HIS A 113 -7.89 -16.52 0.44
N TYR A 114 -7.33 -15.85 -0.58
CA TYR A 114 -6.86 -14.46 -0.45
C TYR A 114 -8.01 -13.51 -0.07
N THR A 115 -9.16 -13.62 -0.73
CA THR A 115 -10.38 -12.86 -0.40
C THR A 115 -10.79 -13.07 1.06
N SER A 116 -10.76 -14.32 1.54
CA SER A 116 -11.06 -14.64 2.94
C SER A 116 -10.08 -13.98 3.91
N ALA A 117 -8.79 -13.90 3.57
CA ALA A 117 -7.81 -13.19 4.38
C ALA A 117 -8.11 -11.69 4.49
N TYR A 118 -8.50 -11.04 3.38
CA TYR A 118 -8.96 -9.64 3.42
C TYR A 118 -10.20 -9.48 4.30
N ARG A 119 -11.22 -10.33 4.11
CA ARG A 119 -12.44 -10.33 4.93
C ARG A 119 -12.13 -10.49 6.41
N GLN A 120 -11.15 -11.33 6.77
CA GLN A 120 -10.75 -11.53 8.16
C GLN A 120 -10.25 -10.24 8.82
N ILE A 121 -9.41 -9.46 8.12
CA ILE A 121 -8.94 -8.16 8.62
C ILE A 121 -10.09 -7.18 8.74
N TYR A 122 -10.92 -7.05 7.71
CA TYR A 122 -12.01 -6.07 7.67
C TYR A 122 -13.17 -6.42 8.61
N ALA A 123 -13.35 -7.69 8.97
CA ALA A 123 -14.32 -8.14 9.98
C ALA A 123 -13.89 -7.82 11.42
N SER A 124 -12.68 -7.34 11.64
CA SER A 124 -12.19 -6.99 12.98
C SER A 124 -12.98 -5.83 13.60
N ASN A 125 -13.38 -6.01 14.87
CA ASN A 125 -13.95 -4.92 15.68
C ASN A 125 -12.90 -3.86 16.07
N SER A 126 -11.61 -4.12 15.83
CA SER A 126 -10.54 -3.13 16.04
C SER A 126 -10.61 -1.97 15.03
N TRP A 127 -11.41 -2.08 13.96
CA TRP A 127 -11.72 -0.95 13.09
C TRP A 127 -12.67 0.05 13.77
N SER A 128 -12.15 1.18 14.23
CA SER A 128 -12.99 2.27 14.73
C SER A 128 -13.67 3.04 13.59
N SER A 129 -14.70 3.84 13.90
CA SER A 129 -15.30 4.76 12.92
C SER A 129 -14.30 5.82 12.42
N ARG A 130 -13.34 6.23 13.27
CA ARG A 130 -12.26 7.15 12.89
C ARG A 130 -11.34 6.52 11.86
N LEU A 131 -10.88 5.29 12.09
CA LEU A 131 -10.00 4.58 11.14
C LEU A 131 -10.67 4.36 9.79
N ARG A 132 -11.98 4.04 9.78
CA ARG A 132 -12.78 3.91 8.56
C ARG A 132 -13.00 5.24 7.82
N SER A 133 -12.87 6.37 8.50
CA SER A 133 -13.03 7.71 7.92
C SER A 133 -11.69 8.32 7.48
N LEU A 134 -10.57 7.78 7.96
CA LEU A 134 -9.22 8.17 7.53
C LEU A 134 -8.99 7.65 6.10
N PRO A 135 -8.43 8.44 5.17
CA PRO A 135 -8.04 7.92 3.86
C PRO A 135 -6.82 6.99 3.96
N TRP A 136 -6.93 5.75 3.48
CA TRP A 136 -5.83 4.79 3.39
C TRP A 136 -5.35 4.66 1.94
N ILE A 137 -4.03 4.76 1.75
CA ILE A 137 -3.35 4.55 0.49
C ILE A 137 -2.47 3.31 0.67
N HIS A 138 -2.69 2.31 -0.17
CA HIS A 138 -2.09 0.99 -0.01
C HIS A 138 -0.98 0.73 -1.02
N ALA A 139 0.08 0.08 -0.55
CA ALA A 139 0.95 -0.76 -1.34
C ALA A 139 0.70 -2.22 -0.89
N TYR A 140 1.06 -3.17 -1.74
CA TYR A 140 1.23 -4.56 -1.30
C TYR A 140 2.73 -4.86 -1.13
N ASP A 141 3.02 -5.88 -0.34
CA ASP A 141 4.32 -6.51 -0.21
C ASP A 141 4.17 -8.03 -0.41
N ASP A 142 5.10 -8.85 0.07
CA ASP A 142 5.12 -10.27 -0.26
C ASP A 142 4.00 -11.06 0.39
N HIS A 143 3.61 -10.77 1.64
CA HIS A 143 2.58 -11.55 2.32
C HIS A 143 1.16 -11.34 1.78
N GLU A 144 0.98 -10.43 0.82
CA GLU A 144 -0.19 -10.41 -0.06
C GLU A 144 -0.23 -11.55 -1.08
N ILE A 145 0.92 -12.18 -1.37
CA ILE A 145 1.09 -13.27 -2.34
C ILE A 145 1.65 -14.51 -1.63
N ILE A 146 2.91 -14.45 -1.21
CA ILE A 146 3.64 -15.45 -0.41
C ILE A 146 4.99 -14.82 -0.02
N ASN A 147 5.51 -15.15 1.17
CA ASN A 147 6.80 -14.68 1.67
C ASN A 147 7.90 -14.71 0.58
N ASP A 148 8.64 -13.61 0.48
CA ASP A 148 9.71 -13.37 -0.48
C ASP A 148 9.32 -13.49 -1.98
N TRP A 149 8.07 -13.23 -2.39
CA TRP A 149 7.62 -13.31 -3.80
C TRP A 149 8.55 -12.59 -4.80
N SER A 150 9.07 -13.28 -5.81
CA SER A 150 9.98 -12.71 -6.83
C SER A 150 9.83 -13.35 -8.21
N ALA A 151 8.60 -13.69 -8.61
CA ALA A 151 8.34 -14.52 -9.78
C ALA A 151 7.42 -13.87 -10.82
N ASN A 152 7.42 -12.53 -10.91
CA ASN A 152 6.61 -11.80 -11.89
C ASN A 152 5.12 -12.12 -11.79
N GLU A 153 4.38 -12.03 -12.89
CA GLU A 153 2.94 -12.27 -12.95
C GLU A 153 2.57 -13.76 -13.07
N THR A 154 3.43 -14.64 -12.55
CA THR A 154 3.26 -16.09 -12.64
C THR A 154 2.46 -16.67 -11.48
N GLY A 155 1.95 -17.89 -11.63
CA GLY A 155 1.41 -18.71 -10.55
C GLY A 155 0.47 -17.96 -9.61
N LEU A 156 0.91 -17.77 -8.36
CA LEU A 156 0.12 -17.20 -7.28
C LEU A 156 -0.27 -15.73 -7.49
N TYR A 157 0.50 -14.98 -8.29
CA TYR A 157 0.24 -13.56 -8.54
C TYR A 157 -1.19 -13.32 -9.02
N GLN A 158 -1.68 -14.12 -9.96
CA GLN A 158 -3.02 -13.96 -10.53
C GLN A 158 -4.12 -14.17 -9.48
N SER A 159 -3.96 -15.18 -8.62
CA SER A 159 -4.89 -15.46 -7.52
C SER A 159 -4.89 -14.36 -6.46
N ALA A 160 -3.72 -13.83 -6.13
CA ALA A 160 -3.49 -12.83 -5.08
C ALA A 160 -3.92 -11.41 -5.50
N MET A 161 -3.63 -11.03 -6.74
CA MET A 161 -3.81 -9.66 -7.18
C MET A 161 -5.26 -9.29 -7.47
N LYS A 162 -6.12 -10.24 -7.84
CA LYS A 162 -7.54 -9.97 -8.01
C LYS A 162 -8.18 -9.44 -6.70
N PRO A 163 -8.02 -10.10 -5.54
CA PRO A 163 -8.47 -9.57 -4.25
C PRO A 163 -7.76 -8.28 -3.85
N PHE A 164 -6.45 -8.15 -4.06
CA PHE A 164 -5.76 -6.88 -3.81
C PHE A 164 -6.38 -5.71 -4.58
N TRP A 165 -6.66 -5.88 -5.88
CA TRP A 165 -7.32 -4.85 -6.69
C TRP A 165 -8.72 -4.54 -6.17
N ASN A 166 -9.51 -5.55 -5.85
CA ASN A 166 -10.86 -5.36 -5.32
C ASN A 166 -10.86 -4.57 -4.00
N TYR A 167 -10.02 -4.94 -3.05
CA TYR A 167 -10.01 -4.38 -1.70
C TYR A 167 -9.21 -3.08 -1.57
N HIS A 168 -8.10 -2.93 -2.30
CA HIS A 168 -7.17 -1.81 -2.14
C HIS A 168 -6.84 -1.11 -3.45
N GLY A 169 -6.37 -1.85 -4.46
CA GLY A 169 -5.78 -1.28 -5.67
C GLY A 169 -6.73 -0.35 -6.41
N ASN A 170 -8.01 -0.70 -6.52
CA ASN A 170 -9.02 0.13 -7.20
C ASN A 170 -9.32 1.43 -6.45
N ALA A 171 -9.12 1.47 -5.13
CA ALA A 171 -9.34 2.66 -4.30
C ALA A 171 -8.11 3.59 -4.24
N ASN A 172 -6.95 3.11 -4.65
CA ASN A 172 -5.74 3.93 -4.77
C ASN A 172 -5.87 4.98 -5.90
N PRO A 173 -5.01 6.02 -5.89
CA PRO A 173 -4.87 6.91 -7.03
C PRO A 173 -4.61 6.15 -8.34
N ILE A 174 -5.32 6.52 -9.40
CA ILE A 174 -5.20 5.89 -10.71
C ILE A 174 -3.78 6.09 -11.24
N SER A 175 -3.13 4.98 -11.63
CA SER A 175 -1.81 5.04 -12.25
C SER A 175 -1.89 5.70 -13.63
N LYS A 176 -0.97 6.63 -13.88
CA LYS A 176 -0.79 7.25 -15.20
C LYS A 176 0.08 6.40 -16.15
N PHE A 177 0.63 5.28 -15.66
CA PHE A 177 1.62 4.46 -16.37
C PHE A 177 1.00 3.29 -17.14
N GLY A 178 -0.31 3.08 -17.00
CA GLY A 178 -1.02 2.03 -17.72
C GLY A 178 -2.18 1.46 -16.92
N GLN A 179 -2.98 0.65 -17.59
CA GLN A 179 -3.99 -0.19 -16.92
C GLN A 179 -3.31 -1.30 -16.14
N ASN A 180 -3.86 -1.67 -14.99
CA ASN A 180 -3.33 -2.70 -14.10
C ASN A 180 -1.89 -2.43 -13.60
N THR A 181 -1.43 -1.18 -13.69
CA THR A 181 -0.15 -0.76 -13.15
C THR A 181 -0.30 -0.43 -11.68
N THR A 182 0.54 -1.06 -10.87
CA THR A 182 0.50 -1.04 -9.40
C THR A 182 1.36 0.08 -8.80
N HIS A 183 2.39 0.55 -9.51
CA HIS A 183 3.06 1.80 -9.17
C HIS A 183 2.30 3.01 -9.71
N TYR A 184 2.30 4.10 -8.95
CA TYR A 184 1.56 5.31 -9.32
C TYR A 184 2.17 6.55 -8.68
N ILE A 185 1.74 7.71 -9.17
CA ILE A 185 2.09 9.01 -8.61
C ILE A 185 0.82 9.69 -8.14
N PHE A 186 0.88 10.29 -6.96
CA PHE A 186 -0.14 11.21 -6.48
C PHE A 186 0.52 12.44 -5.85
N ASN A 187 -0.24 13.52 -5.73
CA ASN A 187 0.26 14.78 -5.19
C ASN A 187 -0.58 15.19 -3.98
N ARG A 188 0.06 15.76 -2.96
CA ARG A 188 -0.60 16.42 -1.84
C ARG A 188 0.09 17.74 -1.55
N GLY A 189 -0.59 18.85 -1.86
CA GLY A 189 0.00 20.17 -1.81
C GLY A 189 1.19 20.29 -2.77
N ASP A 190 2.32 20.76 -2.25
CA ASP A 190 3.56 20.97 -3.03
C ASP A 190 4.49 19.74 -3.01
N VAL A 191 3.97 18.58 -2.62
CA VAL A 191 4.70 17.30 -2.56
C VAL A 191 4.12 16.32 -3.57
N SER A 192 4.98 15.71 -4.37
CA SER A 192 4.69 14.61 -5.27
C SER A 192 5.22 13.32 -4.67
N LEU A 193 4.40 12.28 -4.65
CA LEU A 193 4.70 10.98 -4.06
C LEU A 193 4.66 9.91 -5.14
N PHE A 194 5.73 9.13 -5.25
CA PHE A 194 5.82 7.98 -6.14
C PHE A 194 5.73 6.70 -5.32
N MET A 195 4.61 5.98 -5.45
CA MET A 195 4.43 4.66 -4.84
C MET A 195 5.08 3.60 -5.72
N LEU A 196 6.11 2.93 -5.20
CA LEU A 196 6.76 1.82 -5.88
C LEU A 196 5.97 0.53 -5.69
N ASP A 197 5.97 -0.31 -6.72
CA ASP A 197 5.82 -1.75 -6.59
C ASP A 197 7.21 -2.37 -6.46
N THR A 198 7.48 -3.09 -5.37
CA THR A 198 8.78 -3.75 -5.13
C THR A 198 8.65 -5.27 -5.02
N ARG A 199 7.58 -5.87 -5.58
CA ARG A 199 7.40 -7.33 -5.59
C ARG A 199 7.11 -7.89 -6.97
N ARG A 200 6.36 -7.19 -7.82
CA ARG A 200 5.98 -7.69 -9.16
C ARG A 200 7.19 -8.04 -9.99
N TYR A 201 8.05 -7.07 -10.28
CA TYR A 201 9.07 -7.23 -11.32
C TYR A 201 10.46 -7.61 -10.82
N ARG A 202 10.61 -7.80 -9.51
CA ARG A 202 11.93 -8.03 -8.94
C ARG A 202 12.51 -9.38 -9.34
N SER A 203 13.82 -9.40 -9.47
CA SER A 203 14.61 -10.62 -9.60
C SER A 203 14.58 -11.43 -8.30
N SER A 204 14.99 -12.71 -8.35
CA SER A 204 15.14 -13.49 -7.13
C SER A 204 16.17 -12.89 -6.17
N ASN A 205 15.90 -12.96 -4.87
CA ASN A 205 16.85 -12.60 -3.81
C ASN A 205 18.19 -13.34 -3.95
N ALA A 206 18.16 -14.58 -4.44
CA ALA A 206 19.34 -15.42 -4.66
C ALA A 206 20.19 -15.01 -5.88
N ALA A 207 19.68 -14.15 -6.77
CA ALA A 207 20.45 -13.66 -7.90
C ALA A 207 21.62 -12.79 -7.42
N THR A 208 22.76 -12.90 -8.10
CA THR A 208 23.93 -12.06 -7.85
C THR A 208 23.59 -10.59 -8.14
N ASP A 209 23.91 -9.71 -7.21
CA ASP A 209 23.70 -8.27 -7.39
C ASP A 209 24.56 -7.73 -8.55
N GLY A 210 23.98 -6.84 -9.36
CA GLY A 210 24.61 -6.32 -10.57
C GLY A 210 23.59 -5.77 -11.57
N SER A 211 24.04 -5.45 -12.77
CA SER A 211 23.23 -4.78 -13.81
C SER A 211 22.01 -5.57 -14.29
N HIS A 212 21.97 -6.89 -14.04
CA HIS A 212 20.88 -7.77 -14.45
C HIS A 212 19.89 -8.08 -13.31
N LYS A 213 20.23 -7.73 -12.06
CA LYS A 213 19.34 -7.89 -10.91
C LYS A 213 18.57 -6.60 -10.70
N THR A 214 17.24 -6.69 -10.62
CA THR A 214 16.35 -5.54 -10.54
C THR A 214 15.32 -5.72 -9.44
N MET A 215 14.93 -4.64 -8.77
CA MET A 215 13.81 -4.59 -7.83
C MET A 215 12.54 -4.13 -8.57
N LEU A 216 12.66 -3.10 -9.41
CA LEU A 216 11.52 -2.44 -10.05
C LEU A 216 11.18 -3.00 -11.42
N GLY A 217 12.07 -3.75 -12.05
CA GLY A 217 11.99 -4.03 -13.48
C GLY A 217 12.33 -2.80 -14.34
N ALA A 218 12.54 -3.03 -15.64
CA ALA A 218 13.02 -1.99 -16.54
C ALA A 218 12.03 -0.83 -16.75
N GLU A 219 10.73 -1.13 -16.78
CA GLU A 219 9.70 -0.12 -17.09
C GLU A 219 9.48 0.85 -15.92
N GLN A 220 9.22 0.33 -14.73
CA GLN A 220 9.02 1.16 -13.54
C GLN A 220 10.30 1.90 -13.13
N LEU A 221 11.49 1.30 -13.32
CA LEU A 221 12.75 2.02 -13.08
C LEU A 221 12.88 3.24 -13.99
N ARG A 222 12.56 3.09 -15.28
CA ARG A 222 12.56 4.19 -16.25
C ARG A 222 11.53 5.26 -15.89
N ASP A 223 10.33 4.85 -15.46
CA ASP A 223 9.28 5.77 -15.00
C ASP A 223 9.72 6.59 -13.78
N LEU A 224 10.37 5.94 -12.82
CA LEU A 224 10.92 6.58 -11.63
C LEU A 224 12.05 7.55 -11.99
N GLU A 225 13.04 7.13 -12.78
CA GLU A 225 14.15 7.98 -13.25
C GLU A 225 13.62 9.21 -14.02
N HIS A 226 12.62 9.02 -14.88
CA HIS A 226 11.97 10.12 -15.59
C HIS A 226 11.25 11.08 -14.63
N TRP A 227 10.47 10.57 -13.69
CA TRP A 227 9.77 11.38 -12.71
C TRP A 227 10.73 12.17 -11.80
N LEU A 228 11.82 11.55 -11.34
CA LEU A 228 12.86 12.20 -10.53
C LEU A 228 13.45 13.44 -11.23
N LYS A 229 13.63 13.36 -12.55
CA LYS A 229 14.16 14.45 -13.39
C LYS A 229 13.11 15.52 -13.73
N ALA A 230 11.89 15.08 -14.06
CA ALA A 230 10.84 15.95 -14.58
C ALA A 230 10.11 16.72 -13.47
N GLU A 231 9.82 16.09 -12.33
CA GLU A 231 9.01 16.66 -11.27
C GLU A 231 9.74 17.80 -10.55
N LYS A 232 9.03 18.91 -10.31
CA LYS A 232 9.57 20.13 -9.72
C LYS A 232 9.14 20.34 -8.26
N ARG A 233 8.07 19.66 -7.84
CA ARG A 233 7.67 19.57 -6.44
C ARG A 233 8.72 18.88 -5.57
N TRP A 234 8.55 19.01 -4.26
CA TRP A 234 9.21 18.14 -3.30
C TRP A 234 8.80 16.69 -3.56
N LYS A 235 9.73 15.75 -3.47
CA LYS A 235 9.50 14.36 -3.90
C LYS A 235 9.57 13.43 -2.72
N VAL A 236 8.68 12.46 -2.72
CA VAL A 236 8.73 11.32 -1.80
C VAL A 236 8.69 10.05 -2.61
N VAL A 237 9.73 9.22 -2.51
CA VAL A 237 9.71 7.86 -3.05
C VAL A 237 9.27 6.91 -1.94
N ILE A 238 8.23 6.13 -2.20
CA ILE A 238 7.62 5.22 -1.22
C ILE A 238 7.91 3.78 -1.65
N SER A 239 8.47 2.98 -0.74
CA SER A 239 8.84 1.57 -0.95
C SER A 239 8.17 0.69 0.10
N SER A 240 7.64 -0.49 -0.25
CA SER A 240 7.15 -1.43 0.77
C SER A 240 8.30 -2.02 1.57
N VAL A 241 9.42 -2.34 0.92
CA VAL A 241 10.61 -2.90 1.60
C VAL A 241 11.61 -1.82 2.06
N PRO A 242 12.40 -2.08 3.13
CA PRO A 242 13.40 -1.13 3.63
C PRO A 242 14.40 -0.65 2.58
N PHE A 243 14.61 0.67 2.50
CA PHE A 243 15.58 1.25 1.55
C PHE A 243 17.01 1.35 2.10
N THR A 244 17.16 1.32 3.43
CA THR A 244 18.45 1.44 4.10
C THR A 244 19.18 0.10 4.16
N ARG A 245 20.49 0.13 4.42
CA ARG A 245 21.33 -1.07 4.63
C ARG A 245 21.44 -1.48 6.10
N ASN A 246 20.60 -0.90 6.96
CA ASN A 246 20.73 -1.06 8.41
C ASN A 246 20.16 -2.40 8.89
N TRP A 247 19.33 -3.06 8.08
CA TRP A 247 18.86 -4.41 8.35
C TRP A 247 19.98 -5.41 8.11
N ARG A 248 20.36 -6.16 9.16
CA ARG A 248 21.40 -7.19 9.11
C ARG A 248 20.75 -8.55 9.30
N GLY A 249 21.18 -9.54 8.54
CA GLY A 249 20.69 -10.91 8.64
C GLY A 249 20.30 -11.50 7.28
N PRO A 250 19.82 -12.75 7.26
CA PRO A 250 19.42 -13.45 6.03
C PRO A 250 18.38 -12.66 5.22
N ASP A 251 17.46 -11.99 5.90
CA ASP A 251 16.34 -11.26 5.29
C ASP A 251 16.75 -9.93 4.65
N SER A 252 18.00 -9.48 4.87
CA SER A 252 18.51 -8.27 4.22
C SER A 252 18.54 -8.38 2.69
N ALA A 253 18.66 -9.59 2.15
CA ALA A 253 18.64 -9.85 0.71
C ALA A 253 17.28 -9.53 0.06
N ASP A 254 16.20 -9.51 0.85
CA ASP A 254 14.83 -9.23 0.39
C ASP A 254 14.47 -7.74 0.38
N SER A 255 15.36 -6.90 0.92
CA SER A 255 15.22 -5.45 0.90
C SER A 255 16.12 -4.81 -0.15
N TRP A 256 16.13 -3.49 -0.25
CA TRP A 256 17.06 -2.78 -1.14
C TRP A 256 18.54 -3.03 -0.85
N SER A 257 18.92 -3.61 0.30
CA SER A 257 20.30 -4.04 0.53
C SER A 257 20.72 -5.25 -0.32
N GLY A 258 19.77 -6.00 -0.89
CA GLY A 258 20.04 -7.10 -1.84
C GLY A 258 20.14 -6.66 -3.31
N TYR A 259 19.87 -5.38 -3.60
CA TYR A 259 19.76 -4.80 -4.96
C TYR A 259 20.60 -3.51 -5.05
N LEU A 260 21.86 -3.55 -4.61
CA LEU A 260 22.68 -2.35 -4.42
C LEU A 260 23.02 -1.67 -5.75
N TRP A 261 23.13 -2.43 -6.85
CA TRP A 261 23.37 -1.84 -8.17
C TRP A 261 22.22 -0.93 -8.61
N GLU A 262 20.99 -1.42 -8.61
CA GLU A 262 19.81 -0.62 -8.98
C GLU A 262 19.54 0.50 -7.96
N ARG A 263 19.74 0.22 -6.66
CA ARG A 263 19.66 1.23 -5.60
C ARG A 263 20.65 2.37 -5.84
N GLY A 264 21.88 2.06 -6.26
CA GLY A 264 22.91 3.04 -6.59
C GLY A 264 22.45 3.97 -7.72
N ARG A 265 21.90 3.39 -8.80
CA ARG A 265 21.35 4.16 -9.92
C ARG A 265 20.25 5.13 -9.48
N ILE A 266 19.31 4.66 -8.65
CA ILE A 266 18.22 5.50 -8.13
C ILE A 266 18.79 6.63 -7.26
N LEU A 267 19.74 6.32 -6.37
CA LEU A 267 20.38 7.33 -5.52
C LEU A 267 21.16 8.36 -6.34
N ASP A 268 21.84 7.95 -7.41
CA ASP A 268 22.55 8.86 -8.30
C ASP A 268 21.58 9.77 -9.06
N ALA A 269 20.44 9.25 -9.53
CA ALA A 269 19.37 10.06 -10.09
C ALA A 269 18.79 11.05 -9.07
N MET A 270 18.59 10.62 -7.81
CA MET A 270 18.12 11.47 -6.72
C MET A 270 19.12 12.58 -6.37
N ARG A 271 20.43 12.33 -6.42
CA ARG A 271 21.47 13.35 -6.16
C ARG A 271 21.46 14.50 -7.17
N GLN A 272 20.92 14.27 -8.37
CA GLN A 272 20.82 15.28 -9.42
C GLN A 272 19.59 16.20 -9.26
N THR A 273 18.77 15.98 -8.23
CA THR A 273 17.51 16.71 -8.01
C THR A 273 17.39 17.13 -6.55
N GLN A 274 16.67 18.22 -6.29
CA GLN A 274 16.55 18.79 -4.95
C GLN A 274 15.25 18.32 -4.28
N GLY A 275 15.30 18.17 -2.96
CA GLY A 275 14.13 17.92 -2.11
C GLY A 275 13.52 16.53 -2.31
N ILE A 276 14.24 15.50 -1.85
CA ILE A 276 13.78 14.11 -1.89
C ILE A 276 13.82 13.50 -0.50
N VAL A 277 12.74 12.82 -0.14
CA VAL A 277 12.67 11.90 0.98
C VAL A 277 12.33 10.50 0.46
N ILE A 278 12.83 9.48 1.14
CA ILE A 278 12.42 8.10 0.93
C ILE A 278 11.65 7.67 2.16
N LEU A 279 10.44 7.16 1.96
CA LEU A 279 9.67 6.44 2.97
C LEU A 279 9.70 4.97 2.61
N SER A 280 10.06 4.12 3.57
CA SER A 280 10.03 2.68 3.37
C SER A 280 9.29 1.98 4.49
N GLY A 281 8.61 0.89 4.17
CA GLY A 281 8.05 -0.01 5.18
C GLY A 281 9.14 -0.70 6.00
N VAL A 282 8.67 -1.54 6.92
CA VAL A 282 9.50 -2.29 7.86
C VAL A 282 9.17 -3.76 7.64
N ARG A 283 10.20 -4.60 7.49
CA ARG A 283 10.04 -6.04 7.65
C ARG A 283 10.08 -6.35 9.15
N PRO A 284 9.08 -7.00 9.75
CA PRO A 284 9.21 -7.47 11.12
C PRO A 284 10.34 -8.53 11.18
N PRO A 285 11.09 -8.58 12.28
CA PRO A 285 12.15 -9.58 12.48
C PRO A 285 11.61 -11.00 12.59
#